data_AF-A0A7Y5SRR2-F1
#
_entry.id   AF-A0A7Y5SRR2-F1
#
_cell.length_a   1.000
_cell.length_b   1.000
_cell.length_c   1.000
_cell.angle_alpha   90.00
_cell.angle_beta   90.00
_cell.angle_gamma   90.00
#
_symmetry.space_group_name_H-M   'P 1'
#
loop_
_entity.id
_entity.type
_entity.pdbx_description
1 polymer ?
#
loop_
_entity_poly.entity_id
_entity_poly.type
_entity_poly.pdbx_seq_one_letter_code
_entity_poly.pdbx_strand_id
1 'polypeptide(L)'
;MQSSREVGFEGRVARYNGGLFWIYKQRVVTLVVLADLDEAWRPSEDVFRLADFESRLRFPVCKLVHEVDHQWGSDHSLPVQVARAQIAALRTAGEPEGRYRAKWQLVRNLYRLGYNADELREIFRLIDWMMRLPEDLGQKFERELIALEESLRMPYVTSVEQIAEARGKAKGKAEGKAEGKVEGGAAVLLRLLAKAYGPLSPEFQQRIRQLPIERQETLAESIVDLHSLEAVRAWLDAQYESPC
;
A
#
# COMPACT_ATOMS: atom_id res chain seq x y z
N MET A 1 0.04 -7.40 -11.16
CA MET A 1 -0.56 -6.08 -11.44
C MET A 1 0.51 -5.05 -11.15
N GLN A 2 0.78 -4.16 -12.11
CA GLN A 2 1.83 -3.15 -11.97
C GLN A 2 1.20 -1.76 -12.02
N SER A 3 1.46 -0.94 -11.01
CA SER A 3 0.83 0.39 -10.83
C SER A 3 1.68 1.56 -11.29
N SER A 4 2.93 1.32 -11.70
CA SER A 4 3.87 2.34 -12.17
C SER A 4 4.83 1.78 -13.23
N ARG A 5 5.30 2.65 -14.13
CA ARG A 5 6.33 2.29 -15.11
C ARG A 5 7.62 1.91 -14.38
N GLU A 6 8.22 0.79 -14.80
CA GLU A 6 9.50 0.34 -14.28
C GLU A 6 10.42 -0.12 -15.41
N VAL A 7 11.71 0.19 -15.29
CA VAL A 7 12.74 -0.27 -16.23
C VAL A 7 13.00 -1.76 -16.01
N GLY A 8 13.08 -2.53 -17.10
CA GLY A 8 13.32 -3.98 -17.05
C GLY A 8 12.09 -4.80 -16.65
N PHE A 9 10.89 -4.24 -16.82
CA PHE A 9 9.63 -4.92 -16.51
C PHE A 9 9.49 -6.25 -17.27
N GLU A 10 9.80 -6.24 -18.56
CA GLU A 10 9.73 -7.38 -19.48
C GLU A 10 10.61 -8.54 -18.98
N GLY A 11 11.87 -8.23 -18.64
CA GLY A 11 12.81 -9.22 -18.11
C GLY A 11 12.40 -9.81 -16.76
N ARG A 12 11.68 -9.04 -15.91
CA ARG A 12 11.11 -9.61 -14.68
C ARG A 12 9.94 -10.54 -14.95
N VAL A 13 9.07 -10.19 -15.89
CA VAL A 13 7.98 -11.07 -16.34
C VAL A 13 8.56 -12.39 -16.87
N ALA A 14 9.62 -12.32 -17.68
CA ALA A 14 10.34 -13.50 -18.15
C ALA A 14 10.93 -14.34 -17.02
N ARG A 15 11.55 -13.69 -16.02
CA ARG A 15 12.08 -14.37 -14.83
C ARG A 15 10.99 -15.08 -14.03
N TYR A 16 9.83 -14.45 -13.83
CA TYR A 16 8.72 -15.09 -13.11
C TYR A 16 8.11 -16.24 -13.88
N ASN A 17 7.89 -16.08 -15.19
CA ASN A 17 7.35 -17.15 -16.04
C ASN A 17 8.28 -18.38 -16.01
N GLY A 18 9.58 -18.18 -16.25
CA GLY A 18 10.57 -19.24 -16.20
C GLY A 18 10.73 -19.87 -14.80
N GLY A 19 10.72 -19.05 -13.74
CA GLY A 19 10.80 -19.51 -12.36
C GLY A 19 9.62 -20.39 -11.95
N LEU A 20 8.39 -20.00 -12.29
CA LEU A 20 7.19 -20.80 -12.03
C LEU A 20 7.23 -22.14 -12.78
N PHE A 21 7.62 -22.13 -14.06
CA PHE A 21 7.83 -23.37 -14.81
C PHE A 21 8.89 -24.27 -14.14
N TRP A 22 9.99 -23.68 -13.66
CA TRP A 22 11.07 -24.43 -13.04
C TRP A 22 10.66 -25.08 -11.71
N ILE A 23 9.91 -24.37 -10.86
CA ILE A 23 9.43 -24.85 -9.56
C ILE A 23 8.34 -25.91 -9.73
N TYR A 24 7.31 -25.61 -10.53
CA TYR A 24 6.10 -26.43 -10.60
C TYR A 24 6.11 -27.47 -11.71
N LYS A 25 7.10 -27.43 -12.62
CA LYS A 25 7.22 -28.32 -13.78
C LYS A 25 5.97 -28.34 -14.67
N GLN A 26 5.18 -27.26 -14.64
CA GLN A 26 3.99 -27.07 -15.45
C GLN A 26 4.13 -25.80 -16.29
N ARG A 27 3.61 -25.84 -17.52
CA ARG A 27 3.55 -24.65 -18.37
C ARG A 27 2.58 -23.64 -17.76
N VAL A 28 3.01 -22.39 -17.67
CA VAL A 28 2.22 -21.29 -17.11
C VAL A 28 1.96 -20.23 -18.17
N VAL A 29 0.74 -19.71 -18.18
CA VAL A 29 0.36 -18.53 -18.97
C VAL A 29 0.49 -17.30 -18.08
N THR A 30 1.21 -16.28 -18.55
CA THR A 30 1.34 -15.02 -17.83
C THR A 30 0.46 -13.96 -18.48
N LEU A 31 -0.50 -13.43 -17.72
CA LEU A 31 -1.35 -12.31 -18.12
C LEU A 31 -0.88 -11.06 -17.38
N VAL A 32 -0.66 -9.97 -18.11
CA VAL A 32 -0.18 -8.71 -17.52
C VAL A 32 -1.31 -7.69 -17.49
N VAL A 33 -1.58 -7.15 -16.30
CA VAL A 33 -2.51 -6.01 -16.09
C VAL A 33 -1.70 -4.79 -15.66
N LEU A 34 -1.75 -3.75 -16.48
CA LEU A 34 -1.07 -2.47 -16.28
C LEU A 34 -2.07 -1.43 -15.78
N ALA A 35 -1.77 -0.87 -14.62
CA ALA A 35 -2.64 0.04 -13.88
C ALA A 35 -1.95 1.39 -13.63
N ASP A 36 -1.21 1.88 -14.62
CA ASP A 36 -0.62 3.22 -14.65
C ASP A 36 -1.35 4.10 -15.68
N LEU A 37 -1.09 5.42 -15.65
CA LEU A 37 -1.77 6.40 -16.51
C LEU A 37 -1.06 6.67 -17.85
N ASP A 38 0.13 6.09 -18.09
CA ASP A 38 0.86 6.29 -19.35
C ASP A 38 0.31 5.34 -20.43
N GLU A 39 -0.60 5.82 -21.26
CA GLU A 39 -1.25 5.02 -22.31
C GLU A 39 -0.29 4.37 -23.32
N ALA A 40 0.85 5.03 -23.59
CA ALA A 40 1.84 4.58 -24.56
C ALA A 40 2.71 3.45 -24.01
N TRP A 41 2.88 3.38 -22.69
CA TRP A 41 3.66 2.31 -22.07
C TRP A 41 2.88 0.98 -22.04
N ARG A 42 3.20 0.10 -23.00
CA ARG A 42 2.58 -1.22 -23.21
C ARG A 42 3.62 -2.32 -23.51
N PRO A 43 4.50 -2.64 -22.55
CA PRO A 43 5.46 -3.73 -22.71
C PRO A 43 4.71 -5.05 -22.91
N SER A 44 4.99 -5.78 -23.99
CA SER A 44 4.27 -7.01 -24.35
C SER A 44 5.18 -8.21 -24.67
N GLU A 45 6.49 -7.98 -24.71
CA GLU A 45 7.45 -9.05 -24.96
C GLU A 45 8.82 -8.77 -24.33
N ASP A 46 9.45 -9.83 -23.84
CA ASP A 46 10.88 -9.87 -23.51
C ASP A 46 11.63 -10.54 -24.65
N VAL A 47 12.68 -9.91 -25.17
CA VAL A 47 13.47 -10.39 -26.30
C VAL A 47 14.95 -10.31 -25.95
N PHE A 48 15.62 -11.46 -26.01
CA PHE A 48 17.07 -11.56 -25.90
C PHE A 48 17.65 -12.10 -27.22
N ARG A 49 18.66 -11.40 -27.76
CA ARG A 49 19.33 -11.76 -29.01
C ARG A 49 20.84 -11.76 -28.86
N LEU A 50 21.49 -12.78 -29.41
CA LEU A 50 22.94 -12.86 -29.52
C LEU A 50 23.30 -13.66 -30.79
N ALA A 51 23.89 -13.01 -31.79
CA ALA A 51 24.15 -13.59 -33.11
C ALA A 51 22.87 -14.22 -33.72
N ASP A 52 22.86 -15.53 -33.96
CA ASP A 52 21.75 -16.32 -34.49
C ASP A 52 20.80 -16.85 -33.40
N PHE A 53 21.12 -16.64 -32.12
CA PHE A 53 20.26 -17.01 -30.99
C PHE A 53 19.22 -15.93 -30.70
N GLU A 54 17.94 -16.31 -30.65
CA GLU A 54 16.83 -15.49 -30.14
C GLU A 54 16.04 -16.27 -29.08
N SER A 55 15.82 -15.63 -27.92
CA SER A 55 14.82 -16.05 -26.93
C SER A 55 13.75 -14.97 -26.82
N ARG A 56 12.48 -15.39 -26.89
CA ARG A 56 11.34 -14.49 -26.83
C ARG A 56 10.25 -15.03 -25.92
N LEU A 57 9.81 -14.21 -24.98
CA LEU A 57 8.57 -14.44 -24.24
C LEU A 57 7.57 -13.34 -24.59
N ARG A 58 6.44 -13.72 -25.19
CA ARG A 58 5.32 -12.81 -25.43
C ARG A 58 4.24 -13.05 -24.40
N PHE A 59 3.60 -11.98 -23.95
CA PHE A 59 2.51 -12.04 -22.98
C PHE A 59 1.41 -11.03 -23.33
N PRO A 60 0.12 -11.42 -23.18
CA PRO A 60 -0.98 -10.49 -23.36
C PRO A 60 -1.00 -9.43 -22.26
N VAL A 61 -1.39 -8.22 -22.65
CA VAL A 61 -1.40 -7.03 -21.81
C VAL A 61 -2.80 -6.41 -21.81
N CYS A 62 -3.33 -6.16 -20.63
CA CYS A 62 -4.55 -5.39 -20.41
C CYS A 62 -4.17 -4.04 -19.78
N LYS A 63 -4.38 -2.94 -20.51
CA LYS A 63 -4.04 -1.58 -20.07
C LYS A 63 -5.28 -0.89 -19.48
N LEU A 64 -5.39 -0.86 -18.15
CA LEU A 64 -6.63 -0.46 -17.48
C LEU A 64 -7.13 0.93 -17.86
N VAL A 65 -6.24 1.92 -18.00
CA VAL A 65 -6.64 3.29 -18.38
C VAL A 65 -7.33 3.31 -19.74
N HIS A 66 -6.76 2.62 -20.73
CA HIS A 66 -7.34 2.50 -22.07
C HIS A 66 -8.66 1.75 -22.08
N GLU A 67 -8.72 0.62 -21.37
CA GLU A 67 -9.94 -0.19 -21.33
C GLU A 67 -11.09 0.56 -20.66
N VAL A 68 -10.82 1.25 -19.53
CA VAL A 68 -11.80 2.04 -18.79
C VAL A 68 -12.33 3.21 -19.63
N ASP A 69 -11.47 3.90 -20.36
CA ASP A 69 -11.86 5.10 -21.11
C ASP A 69 -12.56 4.79 -22.44
N HIS A 70 -12.24 3.66 -23.08
CA HIS A 70 -12.66 3.41 -24.47
C HIS A 70 -13.50 2.15 -24.69
N GLN A 71 -13.33 1.10 -23.88
CA GLN A 71 -13.94 -0.21 -24.16
C GLN A 71 -15.01 -0.62 -23.15
N TRP A 72 -14.78 -0.36 -21.87
CA TRP A 72 -15.63 -0.85 -20.78
C TRP A 72 -16.72 0.12 -20.36
N GLY A 73 -17.16 1.04 -21.24
CA GLY A 73 -18.17 2.06 -20.90
C GLY A 73 -19.47 1.46 -20.34
N SER A 74 -19.97 0.38 -20.94
CA SER A 74 -21.19 -0.32 -20.53
C SER A 74 -20.95 -1.56 -19.66
N ASP A 75 -19.70 -1.86 -19.31
CA ASP A 75 -19.39 -3.03 -18.49
C ASP A 75 -19.65 -2.72 -17.00
N HIS A 76 -20.47 -3.58 -16.39
CA HIS A 76 -20.94 -3.46 -15.02
C HIS A 76 -20.45 -4.63 -14.14
N SER A 77 -19.44 -5.37 -14.59
CA SER A 77 -18.81 -6.41 -13.76
C SER A 77 -18.02 -5.79 -12.61
N LEU A 78 -17.91 -6.52 -11.49
CA LEU A 78 -17.14 -6.08 -10.33
C LEU A 78 -15.67 -5.77 -10.65
N PRO A 79 -14.94 -6.58 -11.44
CA PRO A 79 -13.56 -6.27 -11.81
C PRO A 79 -13.41 -4.94 -12.55
N VAL A 80 -14.36 -4.59 -13.42
CA VAL A 80 -14.35 -3.30 -14.13
C VAL A 80 -14.59 -2.14 -13.19
N GLN A 81 -15.49 -2.28 -12.21
CA GLN A 81 -15.70 -1.23 -11.20
C GLN A 81 -14.46 -1.02 -10.33
N VAL A 82 -13.74 -2.09 -9.97
CA VAL A 82 -12.44 -2.00 -9.27
C VAL A 82 -11.40 -1.31 -10.15
N ALA A 83 -11.34 -1.65 -11.44
CA ALA A 83 -10.43 -1.01 -12.40
C ALA A 83 -10.72 0.50 -12.53
N ARG A 84 -12.00 0.88 -12.64
CA ARG A 84 -12.44 2.29 -12.65
C ARG A 84 -11.99 3.02 -11.39
N ALA A 85 -12.17 2.41 -10.23
CA ALA A 85 -11.73 2.98 -8.96
C ALA A 85 -10.20 3.13 -8.90
N GLN A 86 -9.44 2.17 -9.41
CA GLN A 86 -7.99 2.24 -9.48
C GLN A 86 -7.53 3.42 -10.35
N ILE A 87 -8.10 3.56 -11.56
CA ILE A 87 -7.77 4.66 -12.47
C ILE A 87 -8.17 6.01 -11.87
N ALA A 88 -9.35 6.10 -11.23
CA ALA A 88 -9.78 7.30 -10.54
C ALA A 88 -8.85 7.67 -9.36
N ALA A 89 -8.39 6.70 -8.58
CA ALA A 89 -7.47 6.91 -7.46
C ALA A 89 -6.13 7.50 -7.93
N LEU A 90 -5.61 7.01 -9.07
CA LEU A 90 -4.39 7.50 -9.69
C LEU A 90 -4.56 8.90 -10.26
N ARG A 91 -5.66 9.15 -10.99
CA ARG A 91 -5.97 10.48 -11.57
C ARG A 91 -6.12 11.57 -10.54
N THR A 92 -6.61 11.21 -9.36
CA THR A 92 -6.90 12.15 -8.25
C THR A 92 -5.86 12.08 -7.13
N ALA A 93 -4.68 11.52 -7.42
CA ALA A 93 -3.56 11.53 -6.49
C ALA A 93 -3.12 12.99 -6.22
N GLY A 94 -3.07 13.38 -4.94
CA GLY A 94 -2.68 14.73 -4.54
C GLY A 94 -3.78 15.80 -4.65
N GLU A 95 -4.99 15.48 -5.11
CA GLU A 95 -6.12 16.42 -5.18
C GLU A 95 -7.30 15.91 -4.32
N PRO A 96 -7.39 16.32 -3.03
CA PRO A 96 -8.40 15.78 -2.11
C PRO A 96 -9.84 15.97 -2.56
N GLU A 97 -10.18 17.17 -3.06
CA GLU A 97 -11.51 17.49 -3.56
C GLU A 97 -11.84 16.75 -4.86
N GLY A 98 -10.89 16.67 -5.78
CA GLY A 98 -10.99 15.83 -6.98
C GLY A 98 -11.28 14.37 -6.63
N ARG A 99 -10.55 13.83 -5.65
CA ARG A 99 -10.73 12.46 -5.17
C ARG A 99 -12.10 12.24 -4.53
N TYR A 100 -12.57 13.18 -3.71
CA TYR A 100 -13.92 13.11 -3.13
C TYR A 100 -15.00 13.09 -4.22
N ARG A 101 -14.92 14.01 -5.20
CA ARG A 101 -15.87 14.05 -6.33
C ARG A 101 -15.87 12.73 -7.10
N ALA A 102 -14.70 12.20 -7.42
CA ALA A 102 -14.58 10.94 -8.15
C ALA A 102 -15.11 9.74 -7.35
N LYS A 103 -14.77 9.63 -6.06
CA LYS A 103 -15.28 8.58 -5.17
C LYS A 103 -16.80 8.62 -5.05
N TRP A 104 -17.37 9.81 -4.89
CA TRP A 104 -18.81 10.02 -4.82
C TRP A 104 -19.52 9.57 -6.10
N GLN A 105 -18.99 9.94 -7.27
CA GLN A 105 -19.52 9.50 -8.56
C GLN A 105 -19.47 7.98 -8.71
N LEU A 106 -18.36 7.34 -8.36
CA LEU A 106 -18.22 5.88 -8.41
C LEU A 106 -19.27 5.19 -7.53
N VAL A 107 -19.38 5.60 -6.26
CA VAL A 107 -20.31 4.97 -5.32
C VAL A 107 -21.76 5.18 -5.73
N ARG A 108 -22.15 6.38 -6.17
CA ARG A 108 -23.49 6.61 -6.72
C ARG A 108 -23.79 5.74 -7.93
N ASN A 109 -22.80 5.49 -8.78
CA ASN A 109 -22.97 4.61 -9.93
C ASN A 109 -23.16 3.16 -9.48
N LEU A 110 -22.43 2.67 -8.47
CA LEU A 110 -22.62 1.32 -7.95
C LEU A 110 -24.06 1.04 -7.52
N TYR A 111 -24.70 1.99 -6.81
CA TYR A 111 -26.10 1.87 -6.41
C TYR A 111 -27.08 1.79 -7.58
N ARG A 112 -26.73 2.31 -8.75
CA ARG A 112 -27.56 2.26 -9.96
C ARG A 112 -27.45 0.94 -10.72
N LEU A 113 -26.35 0.20 -10.53
CA LEU A 113 -26.04 -1.01 -11.30
C LEU A 113 -26.72 -2.27 -10.76
N GLY A 114 -27.51 -2.17 -9.68
CA GLY A 114 -28.35 -3.26 -9.19
C GLY A 114 -27.59 -4.41 -8.53
N TYR A 115 -26.37 -4.17 -8.04
CA TYR A 115 -25.62 -5.16 -7.26
C TYR A 115 -26.40 -5.58 -6.01
N ASN A 116 -26.20 -6.82 -5.59
CA ASN A 116 -26.72 -7.25 -4.30
C ASN A 116 -25.93 -6.60 -3.14
N ALA A 117 -26.47 -6.74 -1.92
CA ALA A 117 -25.93 -6.11 -0.72
C ALA A 117 -24.47 -6.49 -0.43
N ASP A 118 -24.10 -7.74 -0.66
CA ASP A 118 -22.78 -8.27 -0.32
C ASP A 118 -21.75 -7.85 -1.35
N GLU A 119 -22.09 -7.95 -2.64
CA GLU A 119 -21.26 -7.42 -3.74
C GLU A 119 -20.97 -5.93 -3.56
N LEU A 120 -22.01 -5.15 -3.24
CA LEU A 120 -21.88 -3.71 -3.01
C LEU A 120 -20.98 -3.42 -1.82
N ARG A 121 -21.10 -4.18 -0.73
CA ARG A 121 -20.26 -4.03 0.47
C ARG A 121 -18.79 -4.38 0.19
N GLU A 122 -18.54 -5.48 -0.53
CA GLU A 122 -17.19 -5.90 -0.88
C GLU A 122 -16.50 -4.86 -1.75
N ILE A 123 -17.17 -4.39 -2.81
CA ILE A 123 -16.57 -3.42 -3.70
C ILE A 123 -16.39 -2.06 -3.04
N PHE A 124 -17.36 -1.63 -2.23
CA PHE A 124 -17.26 -0.38 -1.49
C PHE A 124 -16.03 -0.39 -0.57
N ARG A 125 -15.77 -1.48 0.15
CA ARG A 125 -14.57 -1.63 1.00
C ARG A 125 -13.27 -1.42 0.22
N LEU A 126 -13.20 -1.97 -1.00
CA LEU A 126 -12.04 -1.82 -1.88
C LEU A 126 -11.88 -0.37 -2.35
N ILE A 127 -12.94 0.24 -2.87
CA ILE A 127 -12.92 1.65 -3.33
C ILE A 127 -12.53 2.58 -2.20
N ASP A 128 -13.10 2.37 -1.02
CA ASP A 128 -12.84 3.19 0.15
C ASP A 128 -11.39 3.03 0.64
N TRP A 129 -10.77 1.86 0.46
CA TRP A 129 -9.35 1.67 0.77
C TRP A 129 -8.44 2.38 -0.25
N MET A 130 -8.75 2.24 -1.54
CA MET A 130 -7.99 2.83 -2.65
C MET A 130 -8.09 4.36 -2.68
N MET A 131 -9.27 4.91 -2.39
CA MET A 131 -9.59 6.33 -2.44
C MET A 131 -9.86 6.88 -1.03
N ARG A 132 -8.82 6.81 -0.18
CA ARG A 132 -8.87 7.43 1.15
C ARG A 132 -9.00 8.94 1.02
N LEU A 133 -9.92 9.51 1.80
CA LEU A 133 -10.19 10.94 1.90
C LEU A 133 -9.64 11.49 3.22
N PRO A 134 -9.29 12.79 3.29
CA PRO A 134 -9.11 13.50 4.55
C PRO A 134 -10.37 13.45 5.41
N GLU A 135 -10.21 13.71 6.71
CA GLU A 135 -11.27 13.46 7.70
C GLU A 135 -12.53 14.33 7.49
N ASP A 136 -12.35 15.60 7.15
CA ASP A 136 -13.44 16.54 6.83
C ASP A 136 -14.25 16.09 5.61
N LEU A 137 -13.57 15.71 4.52
CA LEU A 137 -14.21 15.19 3.31
C LEU A 137 -14.78 13.79 3.51
N GLY A 138 -14.18 12.98 4.38
CA GLY A 138 -14.70 11.69 4.81
C GLY A 138 -16.03 11.83 5.53
N GLN A 139 -16.11 12.70 6.55
CA GLN A 139 -17.36 12.98 7.27
C GLN A 139 -18.44 13.58 6.37
N LYS A 140 -18.06 14.41 5.40
CA LYS A 140 -18.99 14.91 4.39
C LYS A 140 -19.53 13.77 3.51
N PHE A 141 -18.64 12.92 3.01
CA PHE A 141 -18.99 11.76 2.19
C PHE A 141 -19.92 10.80 2.92
N GLU A 142 -19.67 10.50 4.19
CA GLU A 142 -20.51 9.62 5.01
C GLU A 142 -21.92 10.17 5.19
N ARG A 143 -22.06 11.47 5.49
CA ARG A 143 -23.37 12.13 5.60
C ARG A 143 -24.17 12.05 4.30
N GLU A 144 -23.53 12.29 3.16
CA GLU A 144 -24.19 12.20 1.86
C GLU A 144 -24.56 10.76 1.49
N LEU A 145 -23.72 9.78 1.86
CA LEU A 145 -23.97 8.36 1.64
C LEU A 145 -25.19 7.88 2.44
N ILE A 146 -25.29 8.26 3.71
CA ILE A 146 -26.48 7.96 4.55
C ILE A 146 -27.74 8.53 3.90
N ALA A 147 -27.71 9.80 3.49
CA ALA A 147 -28.86 10.45 2.84
C ALA A 147 -29.26 9.74 1.52
N LEU A 148 -28.29 9.25 0.74
CA LEU A 148 -28.55 8.48 -0.46
C LEU A 148 -29.24 7.16 -0.15
N GLU A 149 -28.74 6.41 0.84
CA GLU A 149 -29.31 5.12 1.25
C GLU A 149 -30.74 5.25 1.80
N GLU A 150 -30.99 6.27 2.60
CA GLU A 150 -32.33 6.64 3.07
C GLU A 150 -33.27 6.92 1.90
N SER A 151 -32.81 7.71 0.91
CA SER A 151 -33.61 8.06 -0.26
C SER A 151 -33.97 6.85 -1.13
N LEU A 152 -33.07 5.88 -1.22
CA LEU A 152 -33.27 4.63 -1.97
C LEU A 152 -34.02 3.57 -1.15
N ARG A 153 -34.30 3.82 0.14
CA ARG A 153 -34.85 2.85 1.11
C ARG A 153 -34.08 1.52 1.10
N MET A 154 -32.77 1.59 0.90
CA MET A 154 -31.88 0.43 0.76
C MET A 154 -30.79 0.47 1.84
N PRO A 155 -31.04 -0.07 3.04
CA PRO A 155 -30.12 0.02 4.18
C PRO A 155 -28.90 -0.92 4.10
N TYR A 156 -28.57 -1.43 2.91
CA TYR A 156 -27.55 -2.47 2.72
C TYR A 156 -26.14 -2.03 3.15
N VAL A 157 -25.87 -0.73 3.23
CA VAL A 157 -24.58 -0.16 3.63
C VAL A 157 -24.66 0.49 5.03
N THR A 158 -25.37 -0.21 5.93
CA THR A 158 -25.21 -0.12 7.40
C THR A 158 -23.82 -0.57 7.90
N SER A 159 -22.80 -0.58 7.04
CA SER A 159 -21.41 -0.87 7.39
C SER A 159 -20.48 0.33 7.24
N VAL A 160 -20.96 1.56 7.08
CA VAL A 160 -20.08 2.72 7.30
C VAL A 160 -19.54 2.66 8.74
N GLU A 161 -20.39 2.39 9.72
CA GLU A 161 -20.00 2.19 11.12
C GLU A 161 -19.12 0.95 11.33
N GLN A 162 -19.47 -0.21 10.76
CA GLN A 162 -18.65 -1.42 10.92
C GLN A 162 -17.31 -1.35 10.17
N ILE A 163 -17.25 -0.67 9.02
CA ILE A 163 -16.01 -0.47 8.27
C ILE A 163 -15.16 0.62 8.94
N ALA A 164 -15.76 1.70 9.45
CA ALA A 164 -15.07 2.70 10.26
C ALA A 164 -14.55 2.10 11.57
N GLU A 165 -15.32 1.25 12.25
CA GLU A 165 -14.90 0.56 13.47
C GLU A 165 -13.81 -0.48 13.19
N ALA A 166 -13.96 -1.28 12.12
CA ALA A 166 -12.92 -2.20 11.69
C ALA A 166 -11.64 -1.47 11.25
N ARG A 167 -11.77 -0.29 10.62
CA ARG A 167 -10.64 0.59 10.27
C ARG A 167 -10.00 1.22 11.49
N GLY A 168 -10.78 1.69 12.46
CA GLY A 168 -10.29 2.21 13.73
C GLY A 168 -9.53 1.14 14.50
N LYS A 169 -10.08 -0.08 14.57
CA LYS A 169 -9.41 -1.24 15.16
C LYS A 169 -8.15 -1.66 14.41
N ALA A 170 -8.17 -1.69 13.08
CA ALA A 170 -7.01 -2.06 12.27
C ALA A 170 -5.89 -1.00 12.31
N LYS A 171 -6.26 0.29 12.26
CA LYS A 171 -5.32 1.42 12.39
C LYS A 171 -4.72 1.47 13.80
N GLY A 172 -5.54 1.38 14.84
CA GLY A 172 -5.07 1.32 16.23
C GLY A 172 -4.20 0.09 16.51
N LYS A 173 -4.46 -1.06 15.87
CA LYS A 173 -3.59 -2.24 15.96
C LYS A 173 -2.27 -2.07 15.22
N ALA A 174 -2.26 -1.41 14.07
CA ALA A 174 -1.04 -1.14 13.31
C ALA A 174 -0.17 -0.09 14.02
N GLU A 175 -0.78 1.00 14.50
CA GLU A 175 -0.13 2.05 15.29
C GLU A 175 0.36 1.48 16.62
N GLY A 176 -0.46 0.76 17.38
CA GLY A 176 -0.05 0.12 18.63
C GLY A 176 1.02 -0.97 18.44
N LYS A 177 1.06 -1.66 17.28
CA LYS A 177 2.15 -2.59 16.97
C LYS A 177 3.45 -1.86 16.59
N ALA A 178 3.36 -0.70 15.94
CA ALA A 178 4.53 0.12 15.64
C ALA A 178 5.08 0.76 16.92
N GLU A 179 4.23 1.38 17.74
CA GLU A 179 4.59 1.95 19.04
C GLU A 179 5.13 0.87 19.99
N GLY A 180 4.45 -0.27 20.11
CA GLY A 180 4.91 -1.38 20.95
C GLY A 180 6.25 -1.98 20.50
N LYS A 181 6.59 -1.91 19.20
CA LYS A 181 7.92 -2.30 18.71
C LYS A 181 8.99 -1.30 19.10
N VAL A 182 8.72 0.00 19.00
CA VAL A 182 9.65 1.07 19.39
C VAL A 182 9.89 1.08 20.91
N GLU A 183 8.82 0.96 21.70
CA GLU A 183 8.92 0.88 23.16
C GLU A 183 9.59 -0.41 23.63
N GLY A 184 9.23 -1.55 23.02
CA GLY A 184 9.82 -2.85 23.31
C GLY A 184 11.31 -2.90 22.97
N GLY A 185 11.69 -2.39 21.80
CA GLY A 185 13.09 -2.29 21.36
C GLY A 185 13.92 -1.43 22.31
N ALA A 186 13.44 -0.24 22.67
CA ALA A 186 14.11 0.64 23.63
C ALA A 186 14.26 -0.02 25.01
N ALA A 187 13.22 -0.71 25.50
CA ALA A 187 13.27 -1.39 26.80
C ALA A 187 14.31 -2.52 26.84
N VAL A 188 14.42 -3.31 25.75
CA VAL A 188 15.44 -4.36 25.62
C VAL A 188 16.83 -3.74 25.56
N LEU A 189 17.02 -2.70 24.76
CA LEU A 189 18.30 -2.02 24.59
C LEU A 189 18.79 -1.40 25.91
N LEU A 190 17.90 -0.76 26.67
CA LEU A 190 18.21 -0.22 27.99
C LEU A 190 18.63 -1.30 28.98
N ARG A 191 18.00 -2.48 28.94
CA ARG A 191 18.41 -3.62 29.78
C ARG A 191 19.78 -4.16 29.39
N LEU A 192 20.07 -4.25 28.10
CA LEU A 192 21.38 -4.70 27.60
C LEU A 192 22.49 -3.73 28.00
N LEU A 193 22.27 -2.43 27.79
CA LEU A 193 23.22 -1.38 28.17
C LEU A 193 23.42 -1.30 29.69
N ALA A 194 22.34 -1.43 30.48
CA ALA A 194 22.44 -1.45 31.94
C ALA A 194 23.20 -2.68 32.46
N LYS A 195 23.05 -3.83 31.78
CA LYS A 195 23.78 -5.06 32.10
C LYS A 195 25.25 -4.99 31.69
N ALA A 196 25.56 -4.37 30.56
CA ALA A 196 26.92 -4.27 30.03
C ALA A 196 27.75 -3.21 30.76
N TYR A 197 27.16 -2.08 31.17
CA TYR A 197 27.92 -0.95 31.69
C TYR A 197 27.38 -0.31 32.99
N GLY A 198 26.38 -0.92 33.63
CA GLY A 198 25.82 -0.44 34.89
C GLY A 198 24.72 0.62 34.73
N PRO A 199 24.30 1.26 35.84
CA PRO A 199 23.09 2.10 35.85
C PRO A 199 23.21 3.31 34.91
N LEU A 200 22.22 3.45 34.03
CA LEU A 200 22.13 4.55 33.06
C LEU A 200 21.39 5.74 33.67
N SER A 201 21.86 6.97 33.42
CA SER A 201 21.18 8.18 33.88
C SER A 201 19.79 8.35 33.24
N PRO A 202 18.82 8.98 33.93
CA PRO A 202 17.46 9.17 33.41
C PRO A 202 17.42 9.87 32.03
N GLU A 203 18.28 10.86 31.83
CA GLU A 203 18.42 11.60 30.56
C GLU A 203 18.84 10.66 29.40
N PHE A 204 19.78 9.75 29.68
CA PHE A 204 20.26 8.78 28.71
C PHE A 204 19.18 7.75 28.35
N GLN A 205 18.39 7.34 29.35
CA GLN A 205 17.25 6.44 29.14
C GLN A 205 16.18 7.08 28.25
N GLN A 206 15.90 8.37 28.46
CA GLN A 206 14.92 9.10 27.66
C GLN A 206 15.37 9.24 26.20
N ARG A 207 16.65 9.54 25.98
CA ARG A 207 17.23 9.67 24.63
C ARG A 207 17.15 8.36 23.83
N ILE A 208 17.31 7.21 24.49
CA ILE A 208 17.17 5.90 23.85
C ILE A 208 15.71 5.58 23.50
N ARG A 209 14.75 5.93 24.37
CA ARG A 209 13.31 5.73 24.09
C ARG A 209 12.80 6.56 22.92
N GLN A 210 13.45 7.67 22.62
CA GLN A 210 13.10 8.58 21.53
C GLN A 210 13.77 8.20 20.20
N LEU A 211 14.65 7.19 20.17
CA LEU A 211 15.29 6.73 18.94
C LEU A 211 14.29 5.97 18.04
N PRO A 212 14.31 6.21 16.71
CA PRO A 212 13.62 5.37 15.73
C PRO A 212 14.10 3.91 15.81
N ILE A 213 13.22 2.96 15.45
CA ILE A 213 13.50 1.52 15.60
C ILE A 213 14.75 1.09 14.82
N GLU A 214 14.99 1.66 13.64
CA GLU A 214 16.14 1.35 12.80
C GLU A 214 17.46 1.70 13.50
N ARG A 215 17.45 2.78 14.28
CA ARG A 215 18.60 3.22 15.07
C ARG A 215 18.77 2.39 16.34
N GLN A 216 17.68 1.94 16.94
CA GLN A 216 17.73 1.01 18.06
C GLN A 216 18.35 -0.33 17.64
N GLU A 217 17.98 -0.86 16.46
CA GLU A 217 18.55 -2.09 15.90
C GLU A 217 20.05 -1.92 15.57
N THR A 218 20.42 -0.82 14.92
CA THR A 218 21.85 -0.52 14.62
C THR A 218 22.69 -0.43 15.90
N LEU A 219 22.16 0.20 16.95
CA LEU A 219 22.84 0.29 18.24
C LEU A 219 22.92 -1.06 18.94
N ALA A 220 21.88 -1.90 18.82
CA ALA A 220 21.88 -3.25 19.38
C ALA A 220 22.93 -4.16 18.72
N GLU A 221 23.16 -4.02 17.41
CA GLU A 221 24.22 -4.74 16.69
C GLU A 221 25.61 -4.24 17.08
N SER A 222 25.76 -2.91 17.20
CA SER A 222 27.05 -2.26 17.51
C SER A 222 27.44 -2.37 18.99
N ILE A 223 26.54 -2.78 19.88
CA ILE A 223 26.80 -2.85 21.34
C ILE A 223 27.97 -3.77 21.69
N VAL A 224 28.23 -4.78 20.86
CA VAL A 224 29.31 -5.75 21.07
C VAL A 224 30.68 -5.11 20.81
N ASP A 225 30.74 -4.18 19.85
CA ASP A 225 31.96 -3.48 19.44
C ASP A 225 32.21 -2.21 20.27
N LEU A 226 31.19 -1.70 20.95
CA LEU A 226 31.29 -0.57 21.87
C LEU A 226 31.76 -1.08 23.24
N HIS A 227 32.92 -0.65 23.71
CA HIS A 227 33.49 -1.16 24.97
C HIS A 227 33.35 -0.21 26.17
N SER A 228 32.61 0.91 26.03
CA SER A 228 32.35 1.84 27.15
C SER A 228 31.07 2.67 26.96
N LEU A 229 30.51 3.19 28.05
CA LEU A 229 29.37 4.14 28.01
C LEU A 229 29.70 5.43 27.27
N GLU A 230 30.96 5.87 27.31
CA GLU A 230 31.43 7.04 26.58
C GLU A 230 31.41 6.79 25.07
N ALA A 231 31.78 5.59 24.62
CA ALA A 231 31.69 5.21 23.21
C ALA A 231 30.22 5.15 22.72
N VAL A 232 29.31 4.65 23.56
CA VAL A 232 27.86 4.65 23.26
C VAL A 232 27.31 6.08 23.20
N ARG A 233 27.75 6.97 24.11
CA ARG A 233 27.38 8.40 24.08
C ARG A 233 27.89 9.09 22.82
N ALA A 234 29.16 8.90 22.48
CA ALA A 234 29.76 9.44 21.26
C ALA A 234 29.05 8.92 20.00
N TRP A 235 28.64 7.65 19.98
CA TRP A 235 27.83 7.10 18.90
C TRP A 235 26.47 7.81 18.80
N LEU A 236 25.78 8.00 19.93
CA LEU A 236 24.49 8.72 19.96
C LEU A 236 24.63 10.19 19.54
N ASP A 237 25.72 10.85 19.91
CA ASP A 237 25.98 12.24 19.53
C ASP A 237 26.35 12.36 18.04
N ALA A 238 27.15 11.44 17.50
CA ALA A 238 27.48 11.37 16.08
C ALA A 238 26.25 11.12 15.17
N GLN A 239 25.17 10.53 15.70
CA GLN A 239 23.91 10.37 14.96
C GLN A 239 23.03 11.63 14.95
N TYR A 240 23.32 12.64 15.78
CA TYR A 240 22.67 13.96 15.75
C TYR A 240 23.44 14.98 14.89
N GLU A 241 24.71 14.70 14.55
CA GLU A 241 25.52 15.50 13.64
C GLU A 241 25.60 14.86 12.23
N SER A 242 24.54 15.02 11.44
CA SER A 242 24.62 15.02 9.98
C SER A 242 23.49 15.86 9.38
N PRO A 243 23.74 16.55 8.26
CA PRO A 243 23.28 17.91 7.99
C PRO A 243 21.97 17.98 7.18
N CYS A 244 21.42 19.21 7.11
CA CYS A 244 20.32 19.67 6.25
C CYS A 244 20.24 19.04 4.85
#